data_AF-A0A0D2ZXU8-F1
#
_entry.id   AF-A0A0D2ZXU8-F1
#
_cell.length_a   1.000
_cell.length_b   1.000
_cell.length_c   1.000
_cell.angle_alpha   90.00
_cell.angle_beta   90.00
_cell.angle_gamma   90.00
#
_symmetry.space_group_name_H-M   'P 1'
#
loop_
_entity.id
_entity.type
_entity.pdbx_description
1 polymer ?
#
loop_
_entity_poly.entity_id
_entity_poly.type
_entity_poly.pdbx_seq_one_letter_code
_entity_poly.pdbx_strand_id
1 'polypeptide(L)' 'VAIKRVSLQKKAKVKLDFQVPSEAGEKSYTLYFMCDSYLGCDQEYAFSVDVKESGAEDQMEE' A
#
# COMPACT_ATOMS: atom_id res chain seq x y z
N VAL A 1 1.25 -7.15 -2.21
CA VAL A 1 0.15 -6.66 -3.09
C VAL A 1 -1.17 -6.79 -2.36
N ALA A 2 -2.07 -5.82 -2.47
CA ALA A 2 -3.42 -5.87 -1.89
C ALA A 2 -4.44 -5.24 -2.84
N ILE A 3 -5.67 -5.75 -2.82
CA ILE A 3 -6.80 -5.24 -3.61
C ILE A 3 -8.06 -5.26 -2.77
N LYS A 4 -8.92 -4.24 -2.94
CA LYS A 4 -10.21 -4.17 -2.25
C LYS A 4 -11.25 -3.52 -3.14
N ARG A 5 -12.36 -4.22 -3.38
CA ARG A 5 -13.53 -3.64 -4.04
C ARG A 5 -14.30 -2.79 -3.04
N VAL A 6 -14.66 -1.56 -3.44
CA VAL A 6 -15.37 -0.61 -2.59
C VAL A 6 -16.54 -0.01 -3.34
N SER A 7 -17.68 0.14 -2.66
CA SER A 7 -18.81 0.92 -3.17
C SER A 7 -18.72 2.33 -2.60
N LEU A 8 -18.44 3.31 -3.45
CA LEU A 8 -18.31 4.70 -3.07
C LEU A 8 -19.65 5.43 -3.22
N GLN A 9 -20.12 6.08 -2.16
CA GLN A 9 -21.21 7.06 -2.25
C GLN A 9 -20.63 8.45 -2.49
N LYS A 10 -20.61 9.33 -1.49
CA LYS A 10 -19.99 10.66 -1.61
C LYS A 10 -18.50 10.66 -1.26
N LYS A 11 -18.13 9.99 -0.17
CA LYS A 11 -16.74 9.89 0.35
C LYS A 11 -16.58 8.57 1.10
N ALA A 12 -15.40 7.97 1.05
CA ALA A 12 -15.04 6.80 1.85
C ALA A 12 -13.57 6.88 2.27
N LYS A 13 -13.24 6.33 3.44
CA LYS A 13 -11.86 6.06 3.87
C LYS A 13 -11.63 4.55 3.81
N VAL A 14 -10.63 4.13 3.04
CA VAL A 14 -10.36 2.72 2.77
C VAL A 14 -8.95 2.39 3.20
N LYS A 15 -8.81 1.37 4.06
CA LYS A 15 -7.52 0.82 4.46
C LYS A 15 -7.18 -0.40 3.59
N LEU A 16 -5.94 -0.44 3.10
CA LEU A 16 -5.32 -1.57 2.43
C LEU A 16 -4.11 -2.00 3.25
N ASP A 17 -4.03 -3.29 3.56
CA ASP A 17 -2.93 -3.89 4.30
C ASP A 17 -2.25 -4.91 3.40
N PHE A 18 -0.92 -4.89 3.33
CA PHE A 18 -0.12 -5.86 2.60
C PHE A 18 1.18 -6.15 3.34
N GLN A 19 1.72 -7.35 3.15
CA GLN A 19 3.03 -7.71 3.69
C GLN A 19 4.14 -7.16 2.80
N VAL A 20 5.14 -6.56 3.46
CA VAL A 20 6.33 -6.01 2.82
C VAL A 20 7.33 -7.14 2.54
N PRO A 21 8.12 -7.07 1.44
CA PRO A 21 9.19 -8.05 1.18
C PRO A 21 10.21 -8.15 2.32
N SER A 22 10.88 -9.30 2.41
CA SER A 22 11.93 -9.53 3.43
C SER A 22 13.22 -8.74 3.18
N GLU A 23 13.41 -8.24 1.96
CA GLU A 23 14.56 -7.41 1.62
C GLU A 23 14.35 -5.98 2.09
N ALA A 24 15.30 -5.50 2.88
CA ALA A 24 15.38 -4.10 3.27
C ALA A 24 15.70 -3.19 2.05
N GLY A 25 15.35 -1.92 2.18
CA GLY A 25 15.62 -0.86 1.21
C GLY A 25 14.36 -0.24 0.61
N GLU A 26 14.57 0.74 -0.26
CA GLU A 26 13.50 1.46 -0.94
C GLU A 26 12.80 0.56 -1.97
N LYS A 27 11.49 0.42 -1.82
CA LYS A 27 10.64 -0.34 -2.75
C LYS A 27 9.59 0.61 -3.35
N SER A 28 9.54 0.65 -4.67
CA SER A 28 8.55 1.44 -5.40
C SER A 28 7.25 0.64 -5.57
N TYR A 29 6.13 1.28 -5.26
CA TYR A 29 4.77 0.73 -5.39
C TYR A 29 3.88 1.69 -6.18
N THR A 30 2.81 1.15 -6.75
CA THR A 30 1.77 1.94 -7.43
C THR A 30 0.42 1.61 -6.83
N LEU A 31 -0.30 2.65 -6.38
CA LEU A 31 -1.70 2.56 -5.97
C LEU A 31 -2.59 2.77 -7.20
N TYR A 32 -3.39 1.76 -7.51
CA TYR A 32 -4.40 1.80 -8.56
C TYR A 32 -5.79 2.05 -7.96
N PHE A 33 -6.46 3.08 -8.42
CA PHE A 33 -7.88 3.30 -8.17
C PHE A 33 -8.65 3.12 -9.48
N MET A 34 -9.35 1.99 -9.58
CA MET A 34 -9.98 1.53 -10.82
C MET A 34 -11.50 1.68 -10.73
N CYS A 35 -12.13 2.20 -11.78
CA CYS A 35 -13.58 2.25 -11.92
C CYS A 35 -14.09 1.02 -12.70
N ASP A 36 -15.17 0.38 -12.23
CA ASP A 36 -15.76 -0.78 -12.91
C ASP A 36 -16.87 -0.41 -13.91
N SER A 37 -17.21 0.88 -14.03
CA SER A 37 -18.41 1.34 -14.74
C SER A 37 -18.19 2.48 -15.74
N TYR A 38 -17.08 3.22 -15.65
CA TYR A 38 -16.80 4.38 -16.51
C TYR A 38 -15.34 4.38 -16.96
N LEU A 39 -15.12 4.74 -18.22
CA LEU A 39 -13.77 4.89 -18.79
C LEU A 39 -13.15 6.25 -18.42
N GLY A 40 -11.82 6.28 -18.29
CA GLY A 40 -11.07 7.50 -18.01
C GLY A 40 -11.14 7.99 -16.56
N CYS A 41 -11.72 7.19 -15.67
CA CYS A 41 -11.80 7.47 -14.23
C CYS A 41 -10.72 6.75 -13.41
N ASP A 42 -9.88 5.94 -14.06
CA ASP A 42 -8.80 5.21 -13.41
C ASP A 42 -7.67 6.16 -13.03
N GLN A 43 -7.10 5.96 -11.84
CA GLN A 43 -6.02 6.80 -11.31
C GLN A 43 -4.85 5.92 -10.86
N GLU A 44 -3.64 6.38 -11.15
CA GLU A 44 -2.40 5.72 -10.79
C GLU A 44 -1.54 6.67 -9.95
N TYR A 45 -1.11 6.19 -8.79
CA TYR A 45 -0.26 6.94 -7.88
C TYR A 45 0.98 6.13 -7.52
N ALA A 46 2.12 6.51 -8.08
CA ALA A 46 3.40 5.93 -7.72
C ALA A 46 3.91 6.51 -6.39
N PHE A 47 4.41 5.64 -5.51
CA PHE A 47 5.01 6.01 -4.23
C PHE A 47 6.13 5.05 -3.85
N SER A 48 7.12 5.53 -3.11
CA SER A 48 8.19 4.71 -2.54
C SER A 48 7.92 4.43 -1.07
N VAL A 49 8.21 3.21 -0.64
CA VAL A 49 8.22 2.82 0.77
C VAL A 49 9.61 2.34 1.11
N ASP A 50 10.19 2.91 2.15
CA ASP A 50 11.45 2.43 2.71
C ASP A 50 11.19 1.26 3.65
N VAL A 51 11.67 0.08 3.25
CA VAL A 51 11.55 -1.16 4.03
C VAL A 51 12.73 -1.26 4.96
N LYS A 52 12.47 -1.16 6.26
CA LYS A 52 13.51 -1.38 7.26
C LYS A 52 13.70 -2.88 7.46
N GLU A 53 14.96 -3.30 7.57
CA GLU A 53 15.30 -4.66 7.96
C GLU A 53 14.64 -4.97 9.30
N SER A 54 14.10 -6.18 9.46
CA SER A 54 13.69 -6.66 10.76
C SER A 54 14.96 -6.91 11.58
N GLY A 55 15.50 -5.86 12.19
CA GLY A 55 16.57 -5.98 13.16
C GLY A 55 16.10 -6.94 14.25
N ALA A 56 16.85 -8.01 14.46
CA ALA A 56 16.82 -8.77 15.69
C ALA A 56 17.39 -7.90 16.83
N GLU A 57 16.67 -6.83 17.16
CA GLU A 57 17.03 -5.80 18.14
C GLU A 57 15.82 -5.53 19.05
N ASP A 58 15.25 -6.60 19.60
CA ASP A 58 14.60 -6.59 20.92
C ASP A 58 15.45 -7.46 21.87
N GLN A 59 16.76 -7.19 21.91
CA GLN A 59 17.59 -7.55 23.07
C GLN A 59 18.11 -6.27 23.71
N MET A 60 17.54 -6.00 24.89
CA MET A 60 18.01 -5.09 25.94
C MET A 60 17.99 -3.59 25.61
N GLU A 61 17.06 -2.88 26.23
CA GLU A 61 17.40 -1.72 27.05
C GLU A 61 16.35 -1.54 28.18
N GLU A 62 16.84 -1.04 29.31
CA GLU A 62 16.40 -1.11 30.71
C GLU A 62 14.98 -0.62 31.07
#